data_AF-F4RY17-F1
#
_entry.id   AF-F4RY17-F1
#
_cell.length_a   1.000
_cell.length_b   1.000
_cell.length_c   1.000
_cell.angle_alpha   90.00
_cell.angle_beta   90.00
_cell.angle_gamma   90.00
#
_symmetry.space_group_name_H-M   'P 1'
#
loop_
_entity.id
_entity.type
_entity.pdbx_description
1 polymer ?
#
loop_
_entity_poly.entity_id
_entity_poly.type
_entity_poly.pdbx_seq_one_letter_code
_entity_poly.pdbx_strand_id
1 'polypeptide(L)'
;MDNIEYCIRPRIKNQLWYDEMNIALKLYKDKMIQHIGSLDHGKDLRDFESMQETIGEYGMKLAGDWPPSVQKNLYALWTLGARLYVRLGHKKQLQKVVETQVVQRQYIESVHNLPSNSSIEKVYRDWIHNKLRSHSATILEYIDSLQDESTKIEFQSVEWDVKPYGMNFNLFSHSTEAIKVIQFWARHVHVFLKMKRLGETVELQKTVEKLVRRSFEETSRIMAVFLEEKDGTTFTYERPVLYEFLKYFNAQNHLMNEGIQKVLVEYENKVKFERLKRLNTKDQIC
;
A
#
# COMPACT_ATOMS: atom_id res chain seq x y z
N MET A 1 1.85 1.74 -58.63
CA MET A 1 2.04 2.57 -57.42
C MET A 1 1.12 1.98 -56.34
N ASP A 2 1.27 0.68 -56.00
CA ASP A 2 0.16 -0.14 -55.49
C ASP A 2 0.51 -1.03 -54.29
N ASN A 3 1.41 -0.62 -53.40
CA ASN A 3 1.79 -1.42 -52.23
C ASN A 3 1.50 -0.78 -50.85
N ILE A 4 0.90 0.41 -50.81
CA ILE A 4 0.60 1.11 -49.55
C ILE A 4 -0.80 0.79 -49.02
N GLU A 5 -1.77 0.51 -49.89
CA GLU A 5 -3.16 0.27 -49.47
C GLU A 5 -3.38 -1.08 -48.75
N TYR A 6 -2.57 -2.09 -49.06
CA TYR A 6 -2.69 -3.43 -48.47
C TYR A 6 -2.13 -3.53 -47.05
N CYS A 7 -1.22 -2.65 -46.64
CA CYS A 7 -0.66 -2.65 -45.29
C CYS A 7 -1.46 -1.80 -44.29
N ILE A 8 -2.25 -0.83 -44.77
CA ILE A 8 -2.98 0.12 -43.93
C ILE A 8 -4.35 -0.45 -43.49
N ARG A 9 -5.09 -1.10 -44.39
CA ARG A 9 -6.44 -1.63 -44.07
C ARG A 9 -6.48 -2.74 -43.01
N PRO A 10 -5.56 -3.73 -42.98
CA PRO A 10 -5.52 -4.72 -41.90
C PRO A 10 -5.13 -4.09 -40.56
N ARG A 11 -4.24 -3.09 -40.58
CA ARG A 11 -3.74 -2.40 -39.39
C ARG A 11 -4.83 -1.56 -38.73
N ILE A 12 -5.67 -0.88 -39.52
CA ILE A 12 -6.83 -0.12 -39.04
C ILE A 12 -7.95 -1.03 -38.51
N LYS A 13 -8.24 -2.14 -39.20
CA LYS A 13 -9.24 -3.13 -38.72
C LYS A 13 -8.84 -3.79 -37.42
N ASN A 14 -7.55 -4.13 -37.27
CA ASN A 14 -7.03 -4.64 -36.02
C ASN A 14 -7.14 -3.60 -34.89
N GLN A 15 -6.84 -2.33 -35.18
CA GLN A 15 -6.96 -1.25 -34.20
C GLN A 15 -8.41 -1.05 -33.73
N LEU A 16 -9.36 -0.99 -34.66
CA LEU A 16 -10.80 -0.88 -34.35
C LEU A 16 -11.28 -2.04 -33.47
N TRP A 17 -10.88 -3.27 -33.79
CA TRP A 17 -11.22 -4.44 -32.97
C TRP A 17 -10.61 -4.36 -31.56
N TYR A 18 -9.35 -3.94 -31.44
CA TYR A 18 -8.71 -3.70 -30.14
C TYR A 18 -9.43 -2.61 -29.33
N ASP A 19 -9.84 -1.53 -29.99
CA ASP A 19 -10.54 -0.41 -29.33
C ASP A 19 -11.93 -0.85 -28.84
N GLU A 20 -12.71 -1.55 -29.67
CA GLU A 20 -14.02 -2.11 -29.29
C GLU A 20 -13.89 -3.13 -28.16
N MET A 21 -12.90 -4.02 -28.21
CA MET A 21 -12.61 -4.97 -27.13
C MET A 21 -12.26 -4.24 -25.84
N ASN A 22 -11.43 -3.19 -25.89
CA ASN A 22 -11.06 -2.40 -24.72
C ASN A 22 -12.29 -1.68 -24.11
N ILE A 23 -13.19 -1.16 -24.94
CA ILE A 23 -14.45 -0.54 -24.49
C ILE A 23 -15.33 -1.60 -23.80
N ALA A 24 -15.52 -2.77 -24.43
CA ALA A 24 -16.33 -3.85 -23.87
C ALA A 24 -15.76 -4.36 -22.53
N LEU A 25 -14.44 -4.57 -22.44
CA LEU A 25 -13.77 -4.96 -21.21
C LEU A 25 -13.93 -3.92 -20.10
N LYS A 26 -13.84 -2.64 -20.44
CA LYS A 26 -14.06 -1.55 -19.48
C LYS A 26 -15.50 -1.55 -18.97
N LEU A 27 -16.49 -1.65 -19.86
CA LEU A 27 -17.90 -1.69 -19.49
C LEU A 27 -18.23 -2.91 -18.61
N TYR A 28 -17.69 -4.08 -18.95
CA TYR A 28 -17.84 -5.28 -18.14
C TYR A 28 -17.25 -5.10 -16.75
N LYS A 29 -16.02 -4.58 -16.69
CA LYS A 29 -15.33 -4.28 -15.42
C LYS A 29 -16.16 -3.31 -14.57
N ASP A 30 -16.64 -2.21 -15.14
CA ASP A 30 -17.44 -1.22 -14.41
C ASP A 30 -18.74 -1.83 -13.86
N LYS A 31 -19.44 -2.64 -14.67
CA LYS A 31 -20.65 -3.36 -14.23
C LYS A 31 -20.36 -4.38 -13.12
N MET A 32 -19.26 -5.13 -13.22
CA MET A 32 -18.87 -6.09 -12.18
C MET A 32 -18.54 -5.39 -10.86
N ILE A 33 -17.84 -4.25 -10.90
CA ILE A 33 -17.57 -3.46 -9.70
C ILE A 33 -18.85 -2.93 -9.06
N GLN A 34 -19.78 -2.42 -9.88
CA GLN A 34 -21.10 -1.99 -9.39
C GLN A 34 -21.86 -3.15 -8.74
N HIS A 35 -21.87 -4.32 -9.39
CA HIS A 35 -22.54 -5.50 -8.87
C HIS A 35 -21.93 -5.98 -7.55
N ILE A 36 -20.60 -6.16 -7.49
CA ILE A 36 -19.88 -6.49 -6.26
C ILE A 36 -20.23 -5.47 -5.17
N GLY A 37 -20.22 -4.18 -5.53
CA GLY A 37 -20.61 -3.05 -4.69
C GLY A 37 -22.03 -3.11 -4.14
N SER A 38 -22.99 -3.74 -4.83
CA SER A 38 -24.37 -3.89 -4.38
C SER A 38 -24.63 -5.15 -3.55
N LEU A 39 -23.69 -6.11 -3.52
CA LEU A 39 -23.88 -7.37 -2.76
C LEU A 39 -23.93 -7.10 -1.25
N ASP A 40 -24.95 -7.65 -0.59
CA ASP A 40 -24.94 -7.74 0.87
C ASP A 40 -23.93 -8.80 1.35
N HIS A 41 -23.28 -8.56 2.49
CA HIS A 41 -22.26 -9.45 3.08
C HIS A 41 -22.81 -10.84 3.50
N GLY A 42 -24.11 -11.06 3.38
CA GLY A 42 -24.80 -12.28 3.77
C GLY A 42 -24.96 -13.27 2.62
N LYS A 43 -26.20 -13.45 2.16
CA LYS A 43 -26.54 -14.43 1.13
C LYS A 43 -25.95 -14.07 -0.23
N ASP A 44 -26.06 -12.81 -0.64
CA ASP A 44 -25.67 -12.36 -1.97
C ASP A 44 -24.17 -12.55 -2.26
N LEU A 45 -23.31 -12.29 -1.27
CA LEU A 45 -21.88 -12.56 -1.41
C LEU A 45 -21.59 -14.05 -1.56
N ARG A 46 -22.27 -14.93 -0.80
CA ARG A 46 -22.11 -16.38 -0.93
C ARG A 46 -22.60 -16.90 -2.28
N ASP A 47 -23.72 -16.35 -2.78
CA ASP A 47 -24.24 -16.70 -4.10
C ASP A 47 -23.24 -16.28 -5.20
N PHE A 48 -22.60 -15.11 -5.04
CA PHE A 48 -21.50 -14.68 -5.91
C PHE A 48 -20.29 -15.64 -5.85
N GLU A 49 -19.87 -16.05 -4.66
CA GLU A 49 -18.76 -17.02 -4.49
C GLU A 49 -19.08 -18.36 -5.15
N SER A 50 -20.28 -18.89 -4.94
CA SER A 50 -20.75 -20.13 -5.58
C SER A 50 -20.78 -20.00 -7.11
N MET A 51 -21.18 -18.84 -7.63
CA MET A 51 -21.09 -18.54 -9.07
C MET A 51 -19.62 -18.56 -9.55
N GLN A 52 -18.70 -17.91 -8.83
CA GLN A 52 -17.27 -17.93 -9.18
C GLN A 52 -16.70 -19.37 -9.16
N GLU A 53 -17.12 -20.19 -8.20
CA GLU A 53 -16.73 -21.60 -8.14
C GLU A 53 -17.24 -22.40 -9.34
N THR A 54 -18.48 -22.15 -9.76
CA THR A 54 -19.11 -22.81 -10.92
C THR A 54 -18.38 -22.47 -12.23
N ILE A 55 -17.79 -21.28 -12.33
CA ILE A 55 -16.99 -20.84 -13.49
C ILE A 55 -15.61 -21.56 -13.53
N GLY A 56 -15.21 -22.25 -12.46
CA GLY A 56 -14.07 -23.14 -12.45
C GLY A 56 -12.73 -22.41 -12.48
N GLU A 57 -11.88 -22.73 -13.47
CA GLU A 57 -10.54 -22.14 -13.63
C GLU A 57 -10.57 -20.66 -14.03
N TYR A 58 -11.67 -20.21 -14.65
CA TYR A 58 -11.88 -18.81 -15.04
C TYR A 58 -12.50 -17.98 -13.90
N GLY A 59 -12.90 -18.63 -12.82
CA GLY A 59 -13.49 -18.00 -11.64
C GLY A 59 -12.45 -17.25 -10.82
N MET A 60 -12.88 -16.15 -10.22
CA MET A 60 -12.07 -15.39 -9.27
C MET A 60 -12.08 -16.07 -7.90
N LYS A 61 -10.91 -16.42 -7.38
CA LYS A 61 -10.75 -17.09 -6.07
C LYS A 61 -9.77 -16.30 -5.23
N LEU A 62 -10.16 -15.98 -4.01
CA LEU A 62 -9.25 -15.38 -3.03
C LEU A 62 -8.26 -16.44 -2.52
N ALA A 63 -7.06 -16.01 -2.15
CA ALA A 63 -6.03 -16.90 -1.61
C ALA A 63 -6.07 -17.00 -0.09
N GLY A 64 -6.57 -15.97 0.60
CA GLY A 64 -6.83 -15.98 2.04
C GLY A 64 -8.29 -16.29 2.38
N ASP A 65 -8.48 -16.81 3.58
CA ASP A 65 -9.80 -16.95 4.21
C ASP A 65 -10.18 -15.62 4.88
N TRP A 66 -10.75 -14.72 4.08
CA TRP A 66 -11.07 -13.36 4.49
C TRP A 66 -12.52 -13.26 4.99
N PRO A 67 -12.80 -12.38 5.97
CA PRO A 67 -14.18 -12.15 6.38
C PRO A 67 -15.01 -11.50 5.25
N PRO A 68 -16.34 -11.72 5.20
CA PRO A 68 -17.23 -11.19 4.16
C PRO A 68 -17.13 -9.67 3.92
N SER A 69 -16.85 -8.90 4.98
CA SER A 69 -16.65 -7.45 4.91
C SER A 69 -15.42 -7.04 4.09
N VAL A 70 -14.43 -7.93 4.01
CA VAL A 70 -13.15 -7.72 3.30
C VAL A 70 -13.17 -8.37 1.93
N GLN A 71 -13.77 -9.56 1.81
CA GLN A 71 -13.87 -10.30 0.54
C GLN A 71 -14.40 -9.46 -0.61
N LYS A 72 -15.47 -8.68 -0.36
CA LYS A 72 -16.08 -7.77 -1.35
C LYS A 72 -15.05 -6.78 -1.93
N ASN A 73 -14.20 -6.20 -1.09
CA ASN A 73 -13.16 -5.27 -1.53
C ASN A 73 -12.05 -5.99 -2.31
N LEU A 74 -11.73 -7.23 -1.96
CA LEU A 74 -10.73 -8.04 -2.66
C LEU A 74 -11.22 -8.51 -4.04
N TYR A 75 -12.50 -8.91 -4.17
CA TYR A 75 -13.10 -9.18 -5.48
C TYR A 75 -13.14 -7.93 -6.36
N ALA A 76 -13.43 -6.76 -5.77
CA ALA A 76 -13.35 -5.50 -6.48
C ALA A 76 -11.91 -5.18 -6.92
N LEU A 77 -10.92 -5.34 -6.04
CA LEU A 77 -9.50 -5.20 -6.35
C LEU A 77 -9.11 -6.06 -7.55
N TRP A 78 -9.42 -7.35 -7.51
CA TRP A 78 -9.03 -8.30 -8.55
C TRP A 78 -9.77 -8.07 -9.87
N THR A 79 -11.01 -7.59 -9.81
CA THR A 79 -11.76 -7.14 -10.99
C THR A 79 -11.12 -5.88 -11.60
N LEU A 80 -10.68 -4.92 -10.78
CA LEU A 80 -9.98 -3.73 -11.25
C LEU A 80 -8.58 -4.08 -11.80
N GLY A 81 -7.89 -5.00 -11.16
CA GLY A 81 -6.54 -5.47 -11.45
C GLY A 81 -6.49 -6.81 -12.16
N ALA A 82 -7.44 -7.09 -13.07
CA ALA A 82 -7.58 -8.42 -13.69
C ALA A 82 -6.29 -8.96 -14.32
N ARG A 83 -5.46 -8.09 -14.91
CA ARG A 83 -4.14 -8.48 -15.45
C ARG A 83 -3.20 -9.01 -14.37
N LEU A 84 -3.16 -8.33 -13.21
CA LEU A 84 -2.38 -8.78 -12.06
C LEU A 84 -2.95 -10.06 -11.46
N TYR A 85 -4.27 -10.18 -11.37
CA TYR A 85 -4.94 -11.40 -10.92
C TYR A 85 -4.56 -12.61 -11.79
N VAL A 86 -4.65 -12.48 -13.12
CA VAL A 86 -4.28 -13.57 -14.06
C VAL A 86 -2.81 -13.96 -13.89
N ARG A 87 -1.92 -12.99 -13.71
CA ARG A 87 -0.49 -13.25 -13.44
C ARG A 87 -0.27 -14.02 -12.14
N LEU A 88 -1.09 -13.76 -11.12
CA LEU A 88 -0.93 -14.33 -9.77
C LEU A 88 -1.81 -15.56 -9.49
N GLY A 89 -2.78 -15.89 -10.35
CA GLY A 89 -3.81 -16.90 -10.06
C GLY A 89 -3.26 -18.29 -9.73
N HIS A 90 -2.08 -18.63 -10.24
CA HIS A 90 -1.34 -19.87 -9.96
C HIS A 90 -0.32 -19.74 -8.81
N LYS A 91 -0.04 -18.52 -8.35
CA LYS A 91 0.94 -18.20 -7.29
C LYS A 91 0.23 -17.87 -5.99
N LYS A 92 -0.41 -18.88 -5.38
CA LYS A 92 -1.29 -18.70 -4.23
C LYS A 92 -0.66 -17.97 -3.05
N GLN A 93 0.63 -18.21 -2.76
CA GLN A 93 1.31 -17.51 -1.66
C GLN A 93 1.52 -16.01 -1.97
N LEU A 94 1.97 -15.67 -3.19
CA LEU A 94 2.12 -14.27 -3.58
C LEU A 94 0.78 -13.55 -3.68
N GLN A 95 -0.26 -14.22 -4.19
CA GLN A 95 -1.63 -13.71 -4.17
C GLN A 95 -2.09 -13.40 -2.74
N LYS A 96 -1.83 -14.32 -1.79
CA LYS A 96 -2.17 -14.12 -0.38
C LYS A 96 -1.42 -12.93 0.23
N VAL A 97 -0.15 -12.71 -0.12
CA VAL A 97 0.62 -11.53 0.32
C VAL A 97 -0.01 -10.24 -0.18
N VAL A 98 -0.38 -10.18 -1.47
CA VAL A 98 -1.04 -9.00 -2.05
C VAL A 98 -2.37 -8.72 -1.37
N GLU A 99 -3.21 -9.74 -1.21
CA GLU A 99 -4.48 -9.60 -0.48
C GLU A 99 -4.22 -9.10 0.94
N THR A 100 -3.26 -9.69 1.66
CA THR A 100 -2.88 -9.30 3.02
C THR A 100 -2.47 -7.84 3.12
N GLN A 101 -1.66 -7.33 2.20
CA GLN A 101 -1.22 -5.93 2.18
C GLN A 101 -2.38 -4.96 1.89
N VAL A 102 -3.29 -5.34 1.00
CA VAL A 102 -4.49 -4.54 0.71
C VAL A 102 -5.38 -4.46 1.95
N VAL A 103 -5.57 -5.57 2.67
CA VAL A 103 -6.33 -5.58 3.92
C VAL A 103 -5.61 -4.79 5.02
N GLN A 104 -4.28 -4.89 5.14
CA GLN A 104 -3.51 -4.05 6.09
C GLN A 104 -3.76 -2.56 5.83
N ARG A 105 -3.72 -2.14 4.57
CA ARG A 105 -4.00 -0.75 4.18
C ARG A 105 -5.41 -0.32 4.59
N GLN A 106 -6.42 -1.14 4.32
CA GLN A 106 -7.81 -0.85 4.70
C GLN A 106 -7.97 -0.70 6.21
N TYR A 107 -7.31 -1.56 7.01
CA TYR A 107 -7.33 -1.42 8.46
C TYR A 107 -6.65 -0.12 8.91
N ILE A 108 -5.49 0.22 8.38
CA ILE A 108 -4.81 1.49 8.69
C ILE A 108 -5.71 2.69 8.35
N GLU A 109 -6.28 2.72 7.15
CA GLU A 109 -7.18 3.80 6.72
C GLU A 109 -8.44 3.87 7.59
N SER A 110 -8.99 2.73 8.02
CA SER A 110 -10.14 2.70 8.93
C SER A 110 -9.83 3.37 10.26
N VAL A 111 -8.62 3.19 10.80
CA VAL A 111 -8.17 3.84 12.04
C VAL A 111 -8.03 5.34 11.87
N HIS A 112 -7.53 5.79 10.72
CA HIS A 112 -7.39 7.23 10.41
C HIS A 112 -8.73 7.94 10.25
N ASN A 113 -9.79 7.21 9.94
CA ASN A 113 -11.15 7.73 9.75
C ASN A 113 -11.99 7.70 11.04
N LEU A 114 -11.48 7.15 12.15
CA LEU A 114 -12.21 7.14 13.41
C LEU A 114 -12.25 8.54 14.04
N PRO A 115 -13.39 8.94 14.61
CA PRO A 115 -13.45 10.14 15.43
C PRO A 115 -12.58 9.96 16.68
N SER A 116 -11.68 10.91 16.91
CA SER A 116 -10.80 10.90 18.08
C SER A 116 -11.61 11.07 19.37
N ASN A 117 -11.30 10.25 20.40
CA ASN A 117 -11.75 10.36 21.80
C ASN A 117 -12.92 9.45 22.24
N SER A 118 -12.96 8.20 21.80
CA SER A 118 -13.83 7.19 22.46
C SER A 118 -13.00 6.06 23.08
N SER A 119 -13.48 5.48 24.18
CA SER A 119 -12.91 4.23 24.73
C SER A 119 -12.92 3.09 23.70
N ILE A 120 -13.89 3.14 22.78
CA ILE A 120 -14.03 2.24 21.62
C ILE A 120 -12.85 2.38 20.66
N GLU A 121 -12.34 3.62 20.46
CA GLU A 121 -11.20 3.87 19.59
C GLU A 121 -9.94 3.12 20.05
N LYS A 122 -9.67 3.14 21.36
CA LYS A 122 -8.50 2.44 21.93
C LYS A 122 -8.59 0.93 21.70
N VAL A 123 -9.73 0.33 22.05
CA VAL A 123 -9.96 -1.12 21.89
C VAL A 123 -9.86 -1.52 20.41
N TYR A 124 -10.42 -0.72 19.51
CA TYR A 124 -10.34 -0.99 18.07
C TYR A 124 -8.91 -0.84 17.52
N ARG A 125 -8.16 0.17 17.97
CA ARG A 125 -6.74 0.34 17.61
C ARG A 125 -5.90 -0.84 18.08
N ASP A 126 -6.10 -1.32 19.30
CA ASP A 126 -5.39 -2.50 19.84
C ASP A 126 -5.73 -3.77 19.04
N TRP A 127 -7.00 -3.95 18.68
CA TRP A 127 -7.44 -5.05 17.82
C TRP A 127 -6.78 -4.99 16.43
N ILE A 128 -6.77 -3.82 15.79
CA ILE A 128 -6.08 -3.64 14.50
C ILE A 128 -4.58 -3.85 14.63
N HIS A 129 -3.97 -3.37 15.71
CA HIS A 129 -2.54 -3.57 15.95
C HIS A 129 -2.18 -5.05 15.95
N ASN A 130 -2.98 -5.90 16.62
CA ASN A 130 -2.80 -7.35 16.60
C ASN A 130 -3.00 -7.97 15.20
N LYS A 131 -4.00 -7.50 14.44
CA LYS A 131 -4.22 -7.96 13.05
C LYS A 131 -3.06 -7.59 12.14
N LEU A 132 -2.57 -6.36 12.21
CA LEU A 132 -1.42 -5.92 11.43
C LEU A 132 -0.17 -6.73 11.75
N ARG A 133 0.07 -7.09 13.02
CA ARG A 133 1.19 -7.97 13.41
C ARG A 133 1.11 -9.34 12.73
N SER A 134 -0.06 -9.99 12.78
CA SER A 134 -0.27 -11.29 12.11
C SER A 134 -0.10 -11.18 10.59
N HIS A 135 -0.64 -10.12 9.99
CA HIS A 135 -0.49 -9.87 8.55
C HIS A 135 0.98 -9.63 8.16
N SER A 136 1.74 -8.90 8.99
CA SER A 136 3.17 -8.69 8.77
C SER A 136 3.96 -9.98 8.84
N ALA A 137 3.60 -10.93 9.70
CA ALA A 137 4.23 -12.25 9.73
C ALA A 137 4.09 -12.95 8.37
N THR A 138 2.89 -12.99 7.78
CA THR A 138 2.66 -13.55 6.43
C THR A 138 3.56 -12.91 5.36
N ILE A 139 3.72 -11.59 5.40
CA ILE A 139 4.55 -10.86 4.43
C ILE A 139 6.04 -11.19 4.63
N LEU A 140 6.50 -11.20 5.89
CA LEU A 140 7.88 -11.50 6.23
C LEU A 140 8.26 -12.94 5.91
N GLU A 141 7.38 -13.90 6.23
CA GLU A 141 7.55 -15.32 5.87
C GLU A 141 7.70 -15.50 4.36
N TYR A 142 6.91 -14.77 3.56
CA TYR A 142 7.04 -14.81 2.11
C TYR A 142 8.38 -14.21 1.65
N ILE A 143 8.76 -13.05 2.17
CA ILE A 143 10.05 -12.39 1.84
C ILE A 143 11.22 -13.32 2.17
N ASP A 144 11.19 -13.96 3.35
CA ASP A 144 12.25 -14.87 3.80
C ASP A 144 12.30 -16.15 2.94
N SER A 145 11.20 -16.50 2.27
CA SER A 145 11.15 -17.62 1.30
C SER A 145 11.72 -17.30 -0.09
N LEU A 146 12.04 -16.03 -0.39
CA LEU A 146 12.58 -15.62 -1.70
C LEU A 146 14.05 -16.03 -1.86
N GLN A 147 14.29 -17.20 -2.46
CA GLN A 147 15.64 -17.78 -2.57
C GLN A 147 16.48 -17.22 -3.72
N ASP A 148 15.87 -16.98 -4.88
CA ASP A 148 16.58 -16.62 -6.11
C ASP A 148 16.23 -15.21 -6.62
N GLU A 149 17.04 -14.70 -7.55
CA GLU A 149 16.88 -13.35 -8.07
C GLU A 149 15.60 -13.19 -8.91
N SER A 150 15.12 -14.24 -9.57
CA SER A 150 13.92 -14.17 -10.41
C SER A 150 12.65 -14.01 -9.57
N THR A 151 12.54 -14.74 -8.46
CA THR A 151 11.41 -14.59 -7.53
C THR A 151 11.42 -13.23 -6.82
N LYS A 152 12.61 -12.67 -6.55
CA LYS A 152 12.76 -11.31 -6.03
C LYS A 152 12.33 -10.22 -7.02
N ILE A 153 12.74 -10.33 -8.28
CA ILE A 153 12.35 -9.39 -9.35
C ILE A 153 10.84 -9.45 -9.58
N GLU A 154 10.27 -10.67 -9.59
CA GLU A 154 8.83 -10.83 -9.73
C GLU A 154 8.08 -10.19 -8.57
N PHE A 155 8.49 -10.47 -7.33
CA PHE A 155 7.90 -9.87 -6.15
C PHE A 155 7.96 -8.34 -6.23
N GLN A 156 9.13 -7.76 -6.52
CA GLN A 156 9.29 -6.31 -6.70
C GLN A 156 8.33 -5.75 -7.78
N SER A 157 8.17 -6.46 -8.90
CA SER A 157 7.27 -6.04 -9.97
C SER A 157 5.81 -6.03 -9.53
N VAL A 158 5.38 -7.00 -8.71
CA VAL A 158 4.02 -7.04 -8.15
C VAL A 158 3.81 -5.92 -7.14
N GLU A 159 4.78 -5.69 -6.27
CA GLU A 159 4.76 -4.66 -5.24
C GLU A 159 4.67 -3.24 -5.83
N TRP A 160 5.24 -3.04 -7.02
CA TRP A 160 5.08 -1.80 -7.78
C TRP A 160 3.63 -1.54 -8.21
N ASP A 161 2.91 -2.58 -8.65
CA ASP A 161 1.51 -2.47 -9.06
C ASP A 161 0.58 -2.29 -7.86
N VAL A 162 0.87 -3.00 -6.76
CA VAL A 162 0.04 -3.03 -5.54
C VAL A 162 0.24 -1.80 -4.68
N LYS A 163 1.47 -1.27 -4.62
CA LYS A 163 1.87 -0.11 -3.79
C LYS A 163 1.52 -0.32 -2.31
N PRO A 164 2.15 -1.29 -1.64
CA PRO A 164 1.84 -1.61 -0.25
C PRO A 164 1.98 -0.35 0.62
N TYR A 165 1.07 -0.20 1.57
CA TYR A 165 1.02 0.95 2.48
C TYR A 165 0.88 2.32 1.78
N GLY A 166 0.49 2.35 0.51
CA GLY A 166 0.39 3.57 -0.29
C GLY A 166 1.75 4.12 -0.74
N MET A 167 2.83 3.35 -0.59
CA MET A 167 4.17 3.77 -0.98
C MET A 167 4.39 3.58 -2.49
N ASN A 168 4.98 4.60 -3.12
CA ASN A 168 5.48 4.47 -4.48
C ASN A 168 6.93 4.02 -4.41
N PHE A 169 7.19 2.74 -4.69
CA PHE A 169 8.54 2.23 -4.86
C PHE A 169 9.16 2.83 -6.12
N ASN A 170 10.47 2.69 -6.32
CA ASN A 170 11.13 3.00 -7.59
C ASN A 170 11.40 1.68 -8.33
N LEU A 171 10.84 1.50 -9.53
CA LEU A 171 11.00 0.29 -10.34
C LEU A 171 12.47 0.04 -10.73
N PHE A 172 13.28 1.10 -10.76
CA PHE A 172 14.69 1.05 -11.12
C PHE A 172 15.64 0.80 -9.93
N SER A 173 15.10 0.60 -8.73
CA SER A 173 15.92 0.18 -7.59
C SER A 173 16.30 -1.29 -7.70
N HIS A 174 17.48 -1.65 -7.17
CA HIS A 174 17.89 -3.05 -7.11
C HIS A 174 16.87 -3.85 -6.28
N SER A 175 16.43 -5.00 -6.78
CA SER A 175 15.40 -5.87 -6.16
C SER A 175 15.59 -6.08 -4.65
N THR A 176 16.82 -6.40 -4.24
CA THR A 176 17.23 -6.60 -2.86
C THR A 176 17.06 -5.34 -2.00
N GLU A 177 17.30 -4.15 -2.55
CA GLU A 177 17.07 -2.89 -1.83
C GLU A 177 15.57 -2.59 -1.68
N ALA A 178 14.77 -2.85 -2.71
CA ALA A 178 13.32 -2.70 -2.65
C ALA A 178 12.71 -3.65 -1.60
N ILE A 179 13.16 -4.91 -1.59
CA ILE A 179 12.73 -5.91 -0.62
C ILE A 179 13.10 -5.50 0.81
N LYS A 180 14.32 -4.98 1.05
CA LYS A 180 14.70 -4.44 2.37
C LYS A 180 13.75 -3.36 2.85
N VAL A 181 13.33 -2.46 1.97
CA VAL A 181 12.37 -1.41 2.33
C VAL A 181 11.00 -2.00 2.68
N ILE A 182 10.49 -2.94 1.89
CA ILE A 182 9.20 -3.61 2.17
C ILE A 182 9.29 -4.39 3.48
N GLN A 183 10.38 -5.15 3.69
CA GLN A 183 10.63 -5.90 4.90
C GLN A 183 10.70 -4.99 6.13
N PHE A 184 11.35 -3.83 6.02
CA PHE A 184 11.40 -2.83 7.08
C PHE A 184 9.98 -2.34 7.45
N TRP A 185 9.18 -1.95 6.46
CA TRP A 185 7.82 -1.47 6.73
C TRP A 185 6.89 -2.57 7.23
N ALA A 186 7.06 -3.81 6.80
CA ALA A 186 6.33 -4.95 7.35
C ALA A 186 6.69 -5.18 8.82
N ARG A 187 7.98 -5.13 9.19
CA ARG A 187 8.44 -5.23 10.59
C ARG A 187 7.89 -4.09 11.46
N HIS A 188 7.81 -2.88 10.91
CA HIS A 188 7.40 -1.67 11.63
C HIS A 188 6.03 -1.13 11.19
N VAL A 189 5.10 -2.01 10.77
CA VAL A 189 3.81 -1.63 10.18
C VAL A 189 2.96 -0.74 11.10
N HIS A 190 3.14 -0.87 12.41
CA HIS A 190 2.43 -0.09 13.43
C HIS A 190 2.80 1.40 13.41
N VAL A 191 3.91 1.79 12.78
CA VAL A 191 4.23 3.20 12.51
C VAL A 191 3.09 3.88 11.74
N PHE A 192 2.44 3.17 10.81
CA PHE A 192 1.33 3.72 10.05
C PHE A 192 0.08 4.00 10.89
N LEU A 193 -0.12 3.30 12.01
CA LEU A 193 -1.19 3.60 12.97
C LEU A 193 -0.92 4.89 13.77
N LYS A 194 0.36 5.25 13.92
CA LYS A 194 0.82 6.49 14.57
C LYS A 194 0.89 7.68 13.60
N MET A 195 0.70 7.45 12.31
CA MET A 195 0.54 8.51 11.31
C MET A 195 -0.89 9.06 11.34
N LYS A 196 -1.04 10.35 10.98
CA LYS A 196 -2.35 10.99 10.88
C LYS A 196 -3.11 10.55 9.63
N ARG A 197 -2.42 10.48 8.49
CA ARG A 197 -2.92 9.96 7.21
C ARG A 197 -1.80 9.29 6.42
N LEU A 198 -2.14 8.28 5.62
CA LEU A 198 -1.22 7.74 4.62
C LEU A 198 -0.84 8.81 3.59
N GLY A 199 0.44 8.86 3.20
CA GLY A 199 0.95 9.80 2.20
C GLY A 199 1.14 11.25 2.69
N GLU A 200 0.95 11.56 3.97
CA GLU A 200 1.17 12.93 4.49
C GLU A 200 2.67 13.28 4.62
N THR A 201 3.50 12.27 4.85
CA THR A 201 4.91 12.40 5.24
C THR A 201 5.88 11.82 4.20
N VAL A 202 5.54 11.94 2.91
CA VAL A 202 6.28 11.31 1.79
C VAL A 202 7.78 11.59 1.82
N GLU A 203 8.20 12.84 2.05
CA GLU A 203 9.64 13.17 2.07
C GLU A 203 10.37 12.60 3.29
N LEU A 204 9.67 12.47 4.43
CA LEU A 204 10.21 11.80 5.61
C LEU A 204 10.31 10.29 5.35
N GLN A 205 9.28 9.69 4.76
CA GLN A 205 9.27 8.28 4.34
C GLN A 205 10.45 7.97 3.42
N LYS A 206 10.63 8.74 2.33
CA LYS A 206 11.76 8.59 1.41
C LYS A 206 13.12 8.68 2.11
N THR A 207 13.23 9.51 3.13
CA THR A 207 14.46 9.64 3.92
C THR A 207 14.72 8.40 4.75
N VAL A 208 13.69 7.87 5.43
CA VAL A 208 13.78 6.58 6.14
C VAL A 208 14.16 5.46 5.17
N GLU A 209 13.54 5.39 3.99
CA GLU A 209 13.87 4.38 2.98
C GLU A 209 15.34 4.46 2.54
N LYS A 210 15.90 5.66 2.39
CA LYS A 210 17.34 5.83 2.08
C LYS A 210 18.22 5.31 3.21
N LEU A 211 17.83 5.50 4.48
CA LEU A 211 18.55 4.95 5.63
C LEU A 211 18.49 3.41 5.62
N VAL A 212 17.31 2.84 5.36
CA VAL A 212 17.11 1.40 5.25
C VAL A 212 17.98 0.77 4.15
N ARG A 213 18.06 1.42 2.97
CA ARG A 213 18.92 0.93 1.87
C ARG A 213 20.41 0.96 2.24
N ARG A 214 20.85 1.97 2.99
CA ARG A 214 22.24 2.07 3.47
C ARG A 214 22.56 1.06 4.56
N SER A 215 21.70 0.95 5.57
CA SER A 215 21.92 0.14 6.77
C SER A 215 20.59 -0.38 7.31
N PHE A 216 20.14 -1.52 6.78
CA PHE A 216 18.84 -2.13 7.14
C PHE A 216 18.79 -2.49 8.62
N GLU A 217 19.75 -3.27 9.12
CA GLU A 217 19.75 -3.75 10.50
C GLU A 217 19.82 -2.62 11.53
N GLU A 218 20.69 -1.63 11.30
CA GLU A 218 20.81 -0.49 12.19
C GLU A 218 19.55 0.36 12.21
N THR A 219 18.97 0.65 11.03
CA THR A 219 17.75 1.45 10.92
C THR A 219 16.57 0.72 11.58
N SER A 220 16.44 -0.59 11.37
CA SER A 220 15.43 -1.41 12.04
C SER A 220 15.62 -1.43 13.56
N ARG A 221 16.85 -1.59 14.05
CA ARG A 221 17.14 -1.58 15.49
C ARG A 221 16.78 -0.24 16.12
N ILE A 222 17.20 0.88 15.53
CA ILE A 222 16.90 2.21 16.05
C ILE A 222 15.39 2.50 15.99
N MET A 223 14.70 2.07 14.92
CA MET A 223 13.24 2.21 14.82
C MET A 223 12.51 1.40 15.90
N ALA A 224 12.96 0.17 16.20
CA ALA A 224 12.38 -0.64 17.26
C ALA A 224 12.51 0.05 18.63
N VAL A 225 13.72 0.51 18.99
CA VAL A 225 13.97 1.22 20.25
C VAL A 225 13.15 2.52 20.32
N PHE A 226 13.11 3.30 19.24
CA PHE A 226 12.31 4.52 19.17
C PHE A 226 10.83 4.25 19.43
N LEU A 227 10.26 3.19 18.86
CA LEU A 227 8.84 2.88 19.01
C LEU A 227 8.50 2.35 20.40
N GLU A 228 9.43 1.65 21.06
CA GLU A 228 9.33 1.24 22.46
C GLU A 228 9.39 2.45 23.40
N GLU A 229 10.38 3.33 23.25
CA GLU A 229 10.52 4.53 24.08
C GLU A 229 9.37 5.54 23.90
N LYS A 230 8.75 5.56 22.71
CA LYS A 230 7.61 6.43 22.38
C LYS A 230 6.28 5.71 22.41
N ASP A 231 6.19 4.58 23.12
CA ASP A 231 4.90 3.93 23.29
C ASP A 231 3.93 4.84 24.07
N GLY A 232 2.65 4.80 23.70
CA GLY A 232 1.63 5.71 24.27
C GLY A 232 1.77 7.21 23.94
N THR A 233 2.82 7.64 23.20
CA THR A 233 2.99 9.04 22.80
C THR A 233 2.06 9.39 21.63
N THR A 234 1.37 10.53 21.73
CA THR A 234 0.56 11.10 20.64
C THR A 234 1.42 12.02 19.77
N PHE A 235 1.45 11.77 18.46
CA PHE A 235 2.16 12.59 17.48
C PHE A 235 1.24 13.65 16.87
N THR A 236 1.78 14.81 16.53
CA THR A 236 1.00 15.91 15.93
C THR A 236 1.29 16.07 14.45
N TYR A 237 0.51 16.92 13.77
CA TYR A 237 0.76 17.29 12.39
C TYR A 237 2.15 17.91 12.19
N GLU A 238 2.60 18.70 13.16
CA GLU A 238 3.87 19.42 13.08
C GLU A 238 5.06 18.58 13.50
N ARG A 239 4.80 17.54 14.29
CA ARG A 239 5.78 16.58 14.76
C ARG A 239 5.24 15.17 14.54
N PRO A 240 5.13 14.74 13.27
CA PRO A 240 4.65 13.39 12.96
C PRO A 240 5.68 12.35 13.41
N VAL A 241 5.24 11.10 13.56
CA VAL A 241 6.06 9.98 14.02
C VAL A 241 7.39 9.85 13.26
N LEU A 242 7.40 10.06 11.95
CA LEU A 242 8.62 9.97 11.15
C LEU A 242 9.57 11.16 11.33
N TYR A 243 9.06 12.34 11.64
CA TYR A 243 9.89 13.50 11.96
C TYR A 243 10.62 13.24 13.29
N GLU A 244 9.88 12.78 14.30
CA GLU A 244 10.44 12.44 15.60
C GLU A 244 11.43 11.26 15.50
N PHE A 245 11.12 10.25 14.68
CA PHE A 245 12.07 9.17 14.39
C PHE A 245 13.36 9.67 13.76
N LEU A 246 13.29 10.51 12.72
CA LEU A 246 14.49 11.02 12.04
C LEU A 246 15.33 11.90 12.97
N LYS A 247 14.67 12.68 13.83
CA LYS A 247 15.35 13.45 14.89
C LYS A 247 16.05 12.53 15.90
N TYR A 248 15.36 11.47 16.35
CA TYR A 248 15.93 10.47 17.25
C TYR A 248 17.13 9.75 16.60
N PHE A 249 16.98 9.31 15.36
CA PHE A 249 18.03 8.65 14.59
C PHE A 249 19.27 9.54 14.44
N ASN A 250 19.10 10.83 14.13
CA ASN A 250 20.20 11.78 13.99
C ASN A 250 20.92 12.06 15.32
N ALA A 251 20.23 11.96 16.46
CA ALA A 251 20.84 12.14 17.77
C ALA A 251 21.66 10.90 18.21
N GLN A 252 21.23 9.70 17.82
CA GLN A 252 21.90 8.44 18.14
C GLN A 252 23.12 8.16 17.24
N ASN A 253 23.19 8.79 16.07
CA ASN A 253 24.29 8.65 15.14
C ASN A 253 25.19 9.90 15.13
N HIS A 254 26.38 9.79 15.73
CA HIS A 254 27.36 10.89 15.84
C HIS A 254 27.88 11.40 14.49
N LEU A 255 27.69 10.64 13.41
CA LEU A 255 27.87 11.14 12.05
C LEU A 255 26.62 11.95 11.68
N MET A 256 26.67 13.27 11.90
CA MET A 256 25.64 14.19 11.40
C MET A 256 25.38 13.89 9.93
N ASN A 257 24.21 13.32 9.65
CA ASN A 257 23.82 13.07 8.27
C ASN A 257 23.19 14.36 7.77
N GLU A 258 23.99 15.21 7.11
CA GLU A 258 23.55 16.50 6.53
C GLU A 258 22.24 16.35 5.73
N GLY A 259 22.01 15.19 5.11
CA GLY A 259 20.78 14.85 4.42
C GLY A 259 19.54 14.78 5.34
N ILE A 260 19.66 14.24 6.56
CA ILE A 260 18.56 14.22 7.54
C ILE A 260 18.27 15.63 8.02
N GLN A 261 19.31 16.39 8.41
CA GLN A 261 19.14 17.75 8.91
C GLN A 261 18.46 18.65 7.89
N LYS A 262 18.84 18.54 6.62
CA LYS A 262 18.20 19.26 5.52
C LYS A 262 16.70 18.96 5.42
N VAL A 263 16.32 17.68 5.43
CA VAL A 263 14.91 17.28 5.31
C VAL A 263 14.08 17.72 6.53
N LEU A 264 14.66 17.68 7.74
CA LEU A 264 13.99 18.17 8.95
C LEU A 264 13.70 19.67 8.84
N VAL A 265 14.68 20.48 8.41
CA VAL A 265 14.52 21.93 8.20
C VAL A 265 13.49 22.23 7.10
N GLU A 266 13.54 21.51 5.98
CA GLU A 266 12.57 21.66 4.90
C GLU A 266 11.13 21.35 5.37
N TYR A 267 10.96 20.29 6.17
CA TYR A 267 9.67 19.94 6.75
C TYR A 267 9.15 21.01 7.70
N GLU A 268 10.00 21.53 8.59
CA GLU A 268 9.63 22.64 9.49
C GLU A 268 9.19 23.89 8.72
N ASN A 269 9.90 24.24 7.65
CA ASN A 269 9.55 25.38 6.81
C ASN A 269 8.21 25.17 6.10
N LYS A 270 7.95 23.96 5.58
CA LYS A 270 6.65 23.59 5.00
C LYS A 270 5.52 23.77 6.01
N VAL A 271 5.69 23.26 7.22
CA VAL A 271 4.68 23.36 8.29
C VAL A 271 4.42 24.82 8.68
N LYS A 272 5.48 25.64 8.82
CA LYS A 272 5.35 27.09 9.09
C LYS A 272 4.56 27.80 8.00
N PHE A 273 4.88 27.52 6.74
CA PHE A 273 4.20 28.12 5.59
C PHE A 273 2.71 27.73 5.52
N GLU A 274 2.37 26.47 5.78
CA GLU A 274 0.97 26.04 5.83
C GLU A 274 0.19 26.67 6.98
N ARG A 275 0.82 26.88 8.15
CA ARG A 275 0.22 27.61 9.26
C ARG A 275 -0.09 29.06 8.87
N LEU A 276 0.86 29.75 8.23
CA LEU A 276 0.67 31.12 7.74
C LEU A 276 -0.48 31.21 6.72
N LYS A 277 -0.56 30.27 5.77
CA LYS A 277 -1.69 30.19 4.83
C LYS A 277 -3.04 30.07 5.53
N ARG A 278 -3.16 29.19 6.53
CA ARG A 278 -4.41 28.98 7.27
C ARG A 278 -4.82 30.21 8.09
N LEU A 279 -3.87 30.97 8.62
CA LEU A 279 -4.14 32.22 9.31
C LEU A 279 -4.69 33.28 8.33
N ASN A 280 -4.01 33.50 7.22
CA ASN A 280 -4.45 34.46 6.20
C ASN A 280 -5.80 34.12 5.55
N THR A 281 -6.18 32.84 5.50
CA THR A 281 -7.48 32.41 4.94
C THR A 281 -8.62 32.61 5.95
N LYS A 282 -8.32 32.55 7.26
CA LYS A 282 -9.31 32.88 8.30
C LYS A 282 -9.60 34.38 8.34
N ASP A 283 -8.60 35.21 8.06
CA ASP A 283 -8.75 36.67 8.00
C ASP A 283 -9.49 37.17 6.74
N GLN A 284 -9.74 36.28 5.76
CA GLN A 284 -10.55 36.58 4.56
C GLN A 284 -12.02 36.14 4.67
N ILE A 285 -12.41 35.49 5.78
CA ILE A 285 -13.77 35.00 6.04
C ILE A 285 -14.46 35.84 7.14
N CYS A 286 -13.81 36.89 7.65
CA CYS A 286 -14.42 37.89 8.53
C CYS A 286 -14.79 39.16 7.76
#